data_AF-A0A849X7R8-F1
#
_entry.id   AF-A0A849X7R8-F1
#
_cell.length_a   1.000
_cell.length_b   1.000
_cell.length_c   1.000
_cell.angle_alpha   90.00
_cell.angle_beta   90.00
_cell.angle_gamma   90.00
#
_symmetry.space_group_name_H-M   'P 1'
#
loop_
_entity.id
_entity.type
_entity.pdbx_description
1 polymer ?
#
loop_
_entity_poly.entity_id
_entity_poly.type
_entity_poly.pdbx_seq_one_letter_code
_entity_poly.pdbx_strand_id
1 'polypeptide(L)' 'MLTYPQIDPVIFRLGPLEPRWYGLMYLIGFAYTFLLLKKHHRWLGLASVDQVDSMLAWLVGCM' A
#
# COMPACT_ATOMS: atom_id res chain seq x y z
N MET A 1 -26.06 2.08 22.67
CA MET A 1 -25.16 0.99 22.21
C MET A 1 -24.98 1.15 20.71
N LEU A 2 -23.76 1.37 20.22
CA LEU A 2 -23.51 1.39 18.77
C LEU A 2 -23.34 -0.05 18.30
N THR A 3 -24.26 -0.53 17.47
CA THR A 3 -24.14 -1.82 16.78
C THR A 3 -23.02 -1.73 15.77
N TYR A 4 -22.09 -2.68 15.81
CA TYR A 4 -20.99 -2.72 14.85
C TYR A 4 -21.54 -3.08 13.45
N PRO A 5 -21.28 -2.27 12.42
CA PRO A 5 -21.75 -2.56 11.08
C PRO A 5 -21.05 -3.82 10.54
N GLN A 6 -21.85 -4.80 10.10
CA GLN A 6 -21.35 -6.00 9.44
C GLN A 6 -21.11 -5.69 7.96
N ILE A 7 -19.90 -5.20 7.64
CA ILE A 7 -19.48 -4.90 6.27
C ILE A 7 -18.84 -6.16 5.69
N ASP A 8 -19.33 -6.63 4.54
CA ASP A 8 -18.72 -7.77 3.84
C ASP A 8 -17.29 -7.40 3.41
N PRO A 9 -16.27 -8.15 3.86
CA PRO A 9 -14.88 -7.85 3.53
C PRO A 9 -14.54 -8.09 2.06
N VAL A 10 -15.36 -8.79 1.27
CA VAL A 10 -15.06 -9.16 -0.12
C VAL A 10 -15.52 -8.08 -1.10
N ILE A 11 -14.62 -7.72 -2.03
CA ILE A 11 -14.90 -6.69 -3.06
C ILE A 11 -15.72 -7.27 -4.21
N PHE A 12 -15.23 -8.38 -4.75
CA PHE A 12 -15.88 -9.16 -5.79
C PHE A 12 -15.36 -10.60 -5.72
N ARG A 13 -16.11 -11.55 -6.28
CA ARG A 13 -15.72 -12.96 -6.33
C ARG A 13 -15.35 -13.33 -7.76
N LEU A 14 -14.10 -13.73 -7.96
CA LEU A 14 -13.60 -14.30 -9.22
C LEU A 14 -13.22 -15.76 -8.98
N GLY A 15 -14.21 -16.66 -9.00
CA GLY A 15 -14.01 -18.08 -8.71
C GLY A 15 -13.39 -18.30 -7.32
N PRO A 16 -12.21 -18.91 -7.18
CA PRO A 16 -11.53 -19.10 -5.90
C PRO A 16 -10.88 -17.83 -5.34
N LEU A 17 -10.86 -16.72 -6.09
CA LEU A 17 -10.26 -15.46 -5.67
C LEU A 17 -11.32 -14.53 -5.06
N GLU A 18 -11.12 -14.20 -3.79
CA GLU A 18 -11.95 -13.27 -3.02
C GLU A 18 -11.08 -12.12 -2.48
N PRO A 19 -10.69 -11.16 -3.34
CA PRO A 19 -9.96 -9.98 -2.89
C PRO A 19 -10.80 -9.22 -1.85
N ARG A 20 -10.14 -8.83 -0.75
CA ARG A 20 -10.78 -8.16 0.38
C ARG A 20 -10.47 -6.65 0.39
N TRP A 21 -11.41 -5.81 0.85
CA TRP A 21 -11.27 -4.35 0.85
C TRP A 21 -10.06 -3.87 1.63
N TYR A 22 -9.75 -4.50 2.77
CA TYR A 22 -8.57 -4.14 3.56
C TYR A 22 -7.26 -4.44 2.81
N GLY A 23 -7.21 -5.52 2.03
CA GLY A 23 -6.06 -5.83 1.17
C GLY A 23 -5.87 -4.76 0.09
N LEU A 24 -6.97 -4.31 -0.52
CA LEU A 24 -6.95 -3.20 -1.46
C LEU A 24 -6.47 -1.90 -0.81
N MET A 25 -6.89 -1.62 0.43
CA MET A 25 -6.42 -0.44 1.17
C MET A 25 -4.90 -0.45 1.40
N TYR A 26 -4.30 -1.61 1.71
CA TYR A 26 -2.84 -1.73 1.79
C TYR A 26 -2.17 -1.42 0.44
N LEU A 27 -2.73 -1.95 -0.65
CA LEU A 27 -2.20 -1.77 -2.00
C LEU A 27 -2.23 -0.29 -2.42
N ILE A 28 -3.34 0.40 -2.11
CA ILE A 28 -3.50 1.84 -2.35
C ILE A 28 -2.53 2.64 -1.48
N GLY A 29 -2.44 2.35 -0.18
CA GLY A 29 -1.53 3.06 0.73
C GLY A 29 -0.06 2.92 0.33
N PHE A 30 0.34 1.72 -0.09
CA PHE A 30 1.68 1.47 -0.61
C PHE A 30 1.94 2.26 -1.90
N ALA A 31 1.02 2.21 -2.87
CA ALA A 31 1.14 2.96 -4.11
C ALA A 31 1.22 4.47 -3.88
N TYR A 32 0.40 5.00 -2.97
CA TYR A 32 0.39 6.42 -2.63
C TYR A 32 1.70 6.86 -1.97
N THR A 33 2.21 6.05 -1.05
CA THR A 33 3.50 6.30 -0.36
C THR A 33 4.66 6.25 -1.36
N PHE A 34 4.69 5.26 -2.25
CA PHE A 34 5.67 5.15 -3.33
C PHE A 34 5.69 6.41 -4.21
N LEU A 35 4.53 6.86 -4.69
CA LEU A 35 4.42 8.06 -5.53
C LEU A 35 4.82 9.33 -4.77
N LEU A 36 4.43 9.46 -3.51
CA LEU A 36 4.78 10.61 -2.67
C LEU A 36 6.29 10.67 -2.40
N LEU A 37 6.93 9.55 -2.07
CA LEU A 37 8.38 9.49 -1.88
C LEU A 37 9.11 9.85 -3.17
N LYS A 38 8.71 9.31 -4.33
CA LYS A 38 9.32 9.69 -5.61
C LYS A 38 9.14 11.18 -5.90
N LYS A 39 7.98 11.76 -5.58
CA LYS A 39 7.73 13.20 -5.77
C LYS A 39 8.53 14.09 -4.82
N HIS A 40 8.64 13.69 -3.54
CA HIS A 40 9.26 14.50 -2.48
C HIS A 40 10.68 14.06 -2.09
N HIS A 41 11.30 13.15 -2.84
CA HIS A 41 12.64 12.61 -2.53
C HIS A 41 13.68 13.72 -2.28
N ARG A 42 13.61 14.81 -3.06
CA ARG A 42 14.49 15.97 -2.91
C ARG A 42 14.30 16.74 -1.60
N TRP A 43 13.07 16.78 -1.08
CA TRP A 43 12.76 17.43 0.20
C TRP A 43 13.19 16.58 1.40
N LEU A 44 13.14 15.26 1.24
CA LEU A 44 13.64 14.28 2.22
C LEU A 44 15.17 14.14 2.23
N GLY A 45 15.89 14.87 1.36
CA GLY A 45 17.34 14.74 1.22
C GLY A 45 17.80 13.43 0.57
N LEU A 46 16.88 12.70 -0.08
CA LEU A 46 17.21 11.50 -0.84
C LEU A 46 17.87 11.92 -2.16
N ALA A 47 19.05 11.37 -2.44
CA ALA A 47 19.91 11.82 -3.51
C ALA A 47 19.41 11.39 -4.91
N SER A 48 18.73 10.26 -5.00
CA SER A 48 18.12 9.75 -6.24
C SER A 48 16.80 9.02 -5.98
N VAL A 49 15.98 8.94 -7.02
CA VAL A 49 14.76 8.11 -7.08
C VAL A 49 15.11 6.62 -6.90
N ASP A 50 16.30 6.19 -7.35
CA ASP A 50 16.79 4.82 -7.14
C ASP A 50 16.95 4.47 -5.66
N GLN A 51 17.22 5.48 -4.82
CA GLN A 51 17.36 5.31 -3.39
C GLN A 51 15.98 5.06 -2.74
N VAL A 52 14.93 5.72 -3.22
CA VAL A 52 13.53 5.43 -2.84
C VAL A 52 13.16 4.00 -3.21
N ASP A 53 13.46 3.59 -4.45
CA ASP A 53 13.14 2.26 -4.95
C ASP A 53 13.91 1.18 -4.15
N SER A 54 15.19 1.42 -3.82
CA SER A 54 16.02 0.53 -3.00
C SER A 54 15.53 0.43 -1.56
N MET A 55 15.11 1.53 -0.94
CA MET A 55 14.57 1.54 0.44
C MET A 55 13.26 0.77 0.53
N LEU A 56 12.37 0.94 -0.45
CA LEU A 56 11.09 0.23 -0.48
C LEU A 56 11.28 -1.25 -0.80
N ALA A 57 12.20 -1.60 -1.69
CA ALA A 57 12.58 -2.99 -1.96
C ALA A 57 13.16 -3.66 -0.71
N TRP A 58 13.99 -2.97 0.07
CA TRP A 58 14.51 -3.47 1.34
C TRP A 58 13.41 -3.66 2.40
N LEU A 59 12.49 -2.71 2.53
CA LEU A 59 11.37 -2.80 3.48
C LEU A 59 10.44 -3.98 3.19
N VAL A 60 10.20 -4.28 1.91
CA VAL A 60 9.32 -5.39 1.50
C VAL A 60 10.07 -6.74 1.50
N GLY A 61 11.34 -6.76 1.11
CA GLY A 61 12.15 -7.98 0.98
C GLY A 61 12.80 -8.47 2.28
N CYS A 62 12.84 -7.66 3.34
CA CYS A 62 13.41 -8.03 4.64
C CYS A 62 12.37 -8.60 5.64
N MET A 63 11.12 -8.80 5.20
CA MET A 63 10.03 -9.43 5.96
C MET A 63 9.91 -10.93 5.68
#